data_AF-A0A4X2KD33-F1
#
_entry.id   AF-A0A4X2KD33-F1
#
_cell.length_a   1.000
_cell.length_b   1.000
_cell.length_c   1.000
_cell.angle_alpha   90.00
_cell.angle_beta   90.00
_cell.angle_gamma   90.00
#
_symmetry.space_group_name_H-M   'P 1'
#
loop_
_entity.id
_entity.type
_entity.pdbx_description
1 polymer ?
#
loop_
_entity_poly.entity_id
_entity_poly.type
_entity_poly.pdbx_seq_one_letter_code
_entity_poly.pdbx_strand_id
1 'polypeptide(L)'
;MAKHKHFLLLNLATNLKFKGPFTDIVTTNLKLSNPSDRKVCFKVKITVPHQYCVRPNSEIIDSGLTVPVSVMLQSFDYMIQMRKVNTSLWYT
;
A
#
# COMPACT_ATOMS: atom_id res chain seq x y z
N MET A 1 -11.30 -24.03 -6.03
CA MET A 1 -10.46 -22.91 -5.51
C MET A 1 -11.19 -22.29 -4.33
N ALA A 2 -10.69 -22.44 -3.10
CA ALA A 2 -11.36 -21.93 -1.92
C ALA A 2 -11.34 -20.39 -1.93
N LYS A 3 -12.53 -19.76 -2.00
CA LYS A 3 -12.67 -18.34 -1.69
C LYS A 3 -12.33 -18.17 -0.21
N HIS A 4 -11.13 -17.72 0.09
CA HIS A 4 -10.77 -17.35 1.45
C HIS A 4 -11.69 -16.20 1.87
N LYS A 5 -12.59 -16.49 2.82
CA LYS A 5 -13.48 -15.49 3.40
C LYS A 5 -12.61 -14.44 4.07
N HIS A 6 -12.55 -13.24 3.51
CA HIS A 6 -11.81 -12.13 4.09
C HIS A 6 -12.53 -11.73 5.39
N PHE A 7 -11.90 -11.96 6.54
CA PHE A 7 -12.46 -11.64 7.85
C PHE A 7 -12.47 -10.12 8.14
N LEU A 8 -11.69 -9.34 7.40
CA LEU A 8 -11.57 -7.89 7.57
C LEU A 8 -12.36 -7.16 6.48
N LEU A 9 -13.12 -6.16 6.90
CA LEU A 9 -13.81 -5.24 6.01
C LEU A 9 -12.88 -4.08 5.65
N LEU A 10 -12.68 -3.90 4.35
CA LEU A 10 -11.95 -2.79 3.79
C LEU A 10 -12.94 -1.69 3.39
N ASN A 11 -12.88 -0.53 4.02
CA ASN A 11 -13.80 0.57 3.70
C ASN A 11 -13.48 1.22 2.33
N LEU A 12 -12.30 0.94 1.75
CA LEU A 12 -11.97 1.32 0.38
C LEU A 12 -12.36 0.17 -0.55
N ALA A 13 -13.27 0.43 -1.48
CA ALA A 13 -13.74 -0.52 -2.49
C ALA A 13 -12.59 -1.03 -3.35
N THR A 14 -12.00 -2.16 -2.95
CA THR A 14 -11.01 -3.02 -3.68
C THR A 14 -9.73 -2.37 -4.21
N ASN A 15 -9.66 -1.05 -4.37
CA ASN A 15 -8.58 -0.32 -5.02
C ASN A 15 -8.20 0.89 -4.17
N LEU A 16 -6.92 1.04 -3.89
CA LEU A 16 -6.36 2.19 -3.20
C LEU A 16 -5.85 3.20 -4.24
N LYS A 17 -6.41 4.41 -4.23
CA LYS A 17 -6.05 5.48 -5.17
C LYS A 17 -5.15 6.49 -4.47
N PHE A 18 -4.02 6.81 -5.09
CA PHE A 18 -3.17 7.93 -4.70
C PHE A 18 -3.48 9.13 -5.58
N LYS A 19 -3.68 10.29 -4.97
CA LYS A 19 -3.83 11.56 -5.71
C LYS A 19 -2.48 12.27 -5.69
N GLY A 20 -1.99 12.64 -6.88
CA GLY A 20 -0.76 13.42 -7.02
C GLY A 20 -0.91 14.85 -6.46
N PRO A 21 0.19 15.62 -6.39
CA PRO A 21 1.46 15.40 -7.09
C PRO A 21 2.34 14.30 -6.48
N PHE A 22 3.06 13.54 -7.31
CA PHE A 22 3.98 12.47 -6.90
C PHE A 22 5.43 12.94 -6.71
N THR A 23 5.61 14.26 -6.60
CA THR A 23 6.91 14.91 -6.33
C THR A 23 7.36 14.69 -4.89
N ASP A 24 6.40 14.51 -3.99
CA ASP A 24 6.60 14.33 -2.56
C ASP A 24 5.94 13.02 -2.09
N ILE A 25 6.15 12.66 -0.83
CA ILE A 25 5.55 11.47 -0.24
C ILE A 25 4.02 11.63 -0.19
N VAL A 26 3.31 10.77 -0.94
CA VAL A 26 1.85 10.76 -0.95
C VAL A 26 1.34 9.72 0.04
N THR A 27 0.57 10.15 1.03
CA THR A 27 0.00 9.25 2.05
C THR A 27 -1.49 9.03 1.81
N THR A 28 -1.90 7.77 1.75
CA THR A 28 -3.30 7.35 1.68
C THR A 28 -3.64 6.47 2.86
N ASN A 29 -4.72 6.80 3.56
CA ASN A 29 -5.18 6.06 4.72
C ASN A 29 -6.23 5.03 4.33
N LEU A 30 -6.08 3.83 4.86
CA LEU A 30 -6.93 2.69 4.63
C LEU A 30 -7.46 2.21 5.98
N LYS A 31 -8.77 2.03 6.10
CA LYS A 31 -9.39 1.57 7.35
C LYS A 31 -9.69 0.08 7.24
N LEU A 32 -9.04 -0.72 8.09
CA LEU A 32 -9.34 -2.14 8.27
C LEU A 32 -10.25 -2.29 9.48
N SER A 33 -11.45 -2.80 9.27
CA SER A 33 -12.42 -3.08 10.33
C SER A 33 -12.58 -4.57 10.53
N ASN A 34 -12.56 -5.02 11.78
CA ASN A 34 -12.80 -6.42 12.15
C ASN A 34 -14.24 -6.59 12.66
N PRO A 35 -15.20 -7.03 11.82
CA PRO A 35 -16.56 -7.31 12.26
C PRO A 35 -16.70 -8.65 13.03
N SER A 36 -15.61 -9.41 13.23
CA SER A 36 -15.67 -10.72 13.86
C SER A 36 -15.48 -10.64 15.37
N ASP A 37 -16.08 -11.57 16.12
CA ASP A 37 -15.92 -11.71 17.58
C ASP A 37 -14.56 -12.25 18.06
N ARG A 38 -13.56 -12.31 17.17
CA ARG A 38 -12.23 -12.87 17.44
C ARG A 38 -11.16 -11.90 17.00
N LYS A 39 -9.98 -11.99 17.63
CA LYS A 39 -8.80 -11.22 17.20
C LYS A 39 -8.33 -11.72 15.84
N VAL A 40 -8.05 -10.79 14.92
CA VAL A 40 -7.58 -11.10 13.56
C VAL A 40 -6.25 -10.40 13.32
N CYS A 41 -5.24 -11.15 12.90
CA CYS A 41 -3.95 -10.60 12.48
C CYS A 41 -4.00 -10.27 10.99
N PHE A 42 -3.48 -9.11 10.59
CA PHE A 42 -3.25 -8.78 9.18
C PHE A 42 -1.77 -8.62 8.88
N LYS A 43 -1.41 -8.87 7.62
CA LYS A 43 -0.07 -8.58 7.09
C LYS A 43 -0.22 -8.01 5.69
N VAL A 44 0.29 -6.80 5.49
CA VAL A 44 0.28 -6.13 4.20
C VAL A 44 1.48 -6.61 3.39
N LYS A 45 1.22 -7.08 2.16
CA LYS A 45 2.25 -7.41 1.18
C LYS A 45 2.25 -6.34 0.10
N ILE A 46 3.44 -5.82 -0.20
CA ILE A 46 3.67 -4.80 -1.21
C ILE A 46 4.55 -5.40 -2.30
N THR A 47 4.13 -5.22 -3.56
CA THR A 47 4.87 -5.73 -4.72
C THR A 47 6.16 -4.95 -5.00
N VAL A 48 6.20 -3.66 -4.64
CA VAL A 48 7.37 -2.79 -4.82
C VAL A 48 7.75 -2.11 -3.49
N PRO A 49 8.47 -2.81 -2.58
CA PRO A 49 8.75 -2.32 -1.23
C PRO A 49 9.62 -1.05 -1.18
N HIS A 50 10.38 -0.77 -2.24
CA HIS A 50 11.12 0.49 -2.37
C HIS A 50 10.24 1.70 -2.69
N GLN A 51 9.08 1.48 -3.32
CA GLN A 51 8.15 2.54 -3.72
C GLN A 51 7.09 2.83 -2.67
N TYR A 52 6.72 1.83 -1.87
CA TYR A 52 5.64 2.00 -0.91
C TYR A 52 6.09 1.61 0.50
N CYS A 53 5.83 2.50 1.45
CA CYS A 53 5.97 2.25 2.87
C CYS A 53 4.57 2.07 3.47
N VAL A 54 4.40 1.08 4.33
CA VAL A 54 3.11 0.81 5.00
C VAL A 54 3.33 0.82 6.50
N ARG A 55 2.47 1.54 7.22
CA ARG A 55 2.44 1.54 8.69
C ARG A 55 1.01 1.48 9.21
N PRO A 56 0.66 0.51 10.07
CA PRO A 56 1.45 -0.68 10.45
C PRO A 56 1.54 -1.70 9.29
N ASN A 57 2.68 -2.39 9.14
CA ASN A 57 2.84 -3.45 8.14
C ASN A 57 2.03 -4.71 8.52
N SER A 58 2.04 -5.03 9.81
CA SER A 58 1.31 -6.14 10.40
C SER A 58 0.89 -5.79 11.81
N GLU A 59 -0.36 -6.05 12.15
CA GLU A 59 -0.89 -5.83 13.49
C GLU A 59 -2.06 -6.79 13.75
N ILE A 60 -2.46 -6.88 15.02
CA ILE A 60 -3.62 -7.63 15.47
C ILE A 60 -4.75 -6.65 15.72
N ILE A 61 -5.92 -6.91 15.13
CA ILE A 61 -7.14 -6.13 15.35
C ILE A 61 -8.04 -6.92 16.27
N ASP A 62 -8.41 -6.34 17.42
CA ASP A 62 -9.38 -6.96 18.32
C ASP A 62 -10.79 -7.00 17.70
N SER A 63 -11.68 -7.76 18.36
CA SER A 63 -13.07 -7.85 17.96
C SER A 63 -13.75 -6.47 17.90
N GLY A 64 -14.42 -6.17 16.78
CA GLY A 64 -15.17 -4.93 16.58
C GLY A 64 -14.31 -3.67 16.39
N LEU A 65 -12.97 -3.78 16.44
CA LEU A 65 -12.09 -2.63 16.28
C LEU A 65 -11.81 -2.31 14.81
N THR A 66 -11.46 -1.04 14.58
CA THR A 66 -11.01 -0.54 13.28
C THR A 66 -9.66 0.11 13.43
N VAL A 67 -8.69 -0.33 12.63
CA VAL A 67 -7.32 0.17 12.64
C VAL A 67 -7.04 0.94 11.34
N PRO A 68 -6.51 2.17 11.42
CA PRO A 68 -6.03 2.89 10.25
C PRO A 68 -4.65 2.38 9.83
N VAL A 69 -4.52 1.96 8.58
CA VAL A 69 -3.27 1.63 7.91
C VAL A 69 -2.92 2.76 6.96
N SER A 70 -1.75 3.35 7.15
CA SER A 70 -1.22 4.40 6.28
C SER A 70 -0.32 3.76 5.23
N VAL A 71 -0.67 3.95 3.95
CA VAL A 71 0.18 3.59 2.82
C VAL A 71 0.79 4.87 2.28
N MET A 72 2.11 4.96 2.35
CA MET A 72 2.90 6.08 1.87
C MET A 72 3.58 5.64 0.58
N LEU A 73 3.24 6.30 -0.52
CA LEU A 73 3.99 6.21 -1.76
C LEU A 73 5.20 7.15 -1.64
N GLN A 74 6.39 6.58 -1.67
CA GLN A 74 7.65 7.33 -1.72
C GLN A 74 7.70 8.16 -2.99
N SER A 75 8.23 9.38 -2.89
CA SER A 75 8.49 10.23 -4.04
C SER A 75 9.38 9.47 -5.03
N PHE A 76 8.89 9.29 -6.25
CA PHE A 76 9.71 8.76 -7.33
C PHE A 76 10.17 9.94 -8.18
N ASP A 77 11.48 10.10 -8.29
CA ASP A 77 12.06 10.99 -9.28
C ASP A 77 11.85 10.34 -10.66
N TYR A 78 10.68 10.61 -11.27
CA TYR A 78 10.32 10.11 -12.59
C TYR A 78 11.38 10.51 -13.64
N MET A 79 12.13 11.60 -13.39
CA MET A 79 13.20 12.06 -14.28
C MET A 79 14.47 11.21 -14.20
N ILE A 80 14.79 10.58 -13.06
CA ILE A 80 16.02 9.77 -12.93
C ILE A 80 15.87 8.38 -13.58
N GLN A 81 14.66 7.80 -13.63
CA GLN A 81 14.47 6.54 -14.36
C GLN A 81 14.49 6.70 -15.89
N MET A 82 13.91 7.77 -16.45
CA MET A 82 14.02 8.01 -17.90
C MET A 82 15.46 8.30 -18.36
N ARG A 83 16.32 8.84 -17.47
CA ARG A 83 17.74 9.05 -17.80
C ARG A 83 18.54 7.75 -17.86
N LYS A 84 18.11 6.67 -17.18
CA LYS A 84 18.77 5.34 -17.28
C LYS A 84 18.28 4.47 -18.44
N VAL A 85 17.11 4.77 -19.02
CA VAL A 85 16.58 4.01 -20.17
C VAL A 85 17.07 4.58 -21.51
N ASN A 86 17.61 5.81 -21.53
CA ASN A 86 17.98 6.50 -22.77
C ASN A 86 19.47 6.89 -22.91
N THR A 87 20.38 6.29 -22.14
CA THR A 87 21.84 6.49 -22.30
C THR A 87 22.55 5.37 -23.06
N SER A 88 21.85 4.56 -23.85
CA SER A 88 22.44 3.82 -24.97
C SER A 88 22.25 4.61 -26.27
N LEU A 89 22.67 5.88 -26.26
CA LEU A 89 23.04 6.58 -27.47
C LEU A 89 24.44 6.12 -27.83
N TRP A 90 24.50 5.21 -28.80
CA TRP A 90 25.70 4.82 -29.52
C TRP A 90 26.50 6.06 -29.92
N TYR A 91 27.74 6.17 -29.43
CA TYR A 91 28.77 6.97 -30.08
C TYR A 91 30.10 6.23 -30.06
N THR A 92 30.60 6.05 -31.28
CA THR A 92 31.79 5.35 -31.81
C THR A 92 31.84 3.84 -31.65
#